data_AF-A0A553JVD8-F1
#
_entry.id   AF-A0A553JVD8-F1
#
_cell.length_a   1.000
_cell.length_b   1.000
_cell.length_c   1.000
_cell.angle_alpha   90.00
_cell.angle_beta   90.00
_cell.angle_gamma   90.00
#
_symmetry.space_group_name_H-M   'P 1'
#
loop_
_entity.id
_entity.type
_entity.pdbx_description
1 polymer ?
#
loop_
_entity_poly.entity_id
_entity_poly.type
_entity_poly.pdbx_seq_one_letter_code
_entity_poly.pdbx_strand_id
1 'polypeptide(L)'
;RYSPFTTNIERLVPFRTLTGRQSYYIDHEIFQQFGESLPVYKPTLPPMVFGTRDKKVKGGKDALVLRYLTPHGKWNIHSTYQDNERMLTLFRGGPVVWLSN
;
A
#
# COMPACT_ATOMS: atom_id res chain seq x y z
N ARG A 1 14.48 25.57 2.95
CA ARG A 1 13.56 24.45 2.60
C ARG A 1 13.70 23.39 3.67
N TYR A 2 12.61 22.81 4.16
CA TYR A 2 12.70 21.64 5.04
C TYR A 2 13.12 20.41 4.21
N SER A 3 14.05 19.61 4.74
CA SER A 3 14.40 18.30 4.21
C SER A 3 14.44 17.33 5.40
N PRO A 4 13.80 16.15 5.30
CA PRO A 4 13.80 15.20 6.40
C PRO A 4 15.21 14.70 6.71
N PHE A 5 15.43 14.30 7.96
CA PHE A 5 16.68 13.72 8.46
C PHE A 5 17.92 14.61 8.40
N THR A 6 17.83 15.88 7.99
CA THR A 6 18.97 16.83 8.05
C THR A 6 19.49 17.01 9.47
N THR A 7 18.63 16.99 10.49
CA THR A 7 19.07 16.97 11.89
C THR A 7 19.94 15.75 12.21
N ASN A 8 19.64 14.58 11.65
CA ASN A 8 20.43 13.38 11.89
C ASN A 8 21.77 13.42 11.16
N ILE A 9 21.77 13.90 9.91
CA ILE A 9 22.95 13.91 9.04
C ILE A 9 23.88 15.08 9.35
N GLU A 10 23.36 16.30 9.45
CA GLU A 10 24.16 17.54 9.56
C GLU A 10 24.46 17.92 11.01
N ARG A 11 23.59 17.52 11.95
CA ARG A 11 23.78 17.81 13.39
C ARG A 11 24.19 16.59 14.20
N LEU A 12 24.47 15.47 13.52
CA LEU A 12 24.91 14.21 14.13
C LEU A 12 24.01 13.71 15.26
N VAL A 13 22.73 14.08 15.22
CA VAL A 13 21.74 13.57 16.16
C VAL A 13 21.44 12.11 15.80
N PRO A 14 21.58 11.15 16.73
CA PRO A 14 21.31 9.75 16.43
C PRO A 14 19.87 9.53 15.92
N PHE A 15 19.71 8.58 15.00
CA PHE A 15 18.37 8.07 14.66
C PHE A 15 17.79 7.38 15.89
N ARG A 16 16.46 7.40 16.04
CA ARG A 16 15.77 6.75 17.17
C ARG A 16 15.56 5.26 16.86
N THR A 17 16.68 4.56 16.69
CA THR A 17 16.79 3.12 16.41
C THR A 17 17.79 2.51 17.41
N LEU A 18 17.80 1.18 17.55
CA LEU A 18 18.71 0.47 18.46
C LEU A 18 20.19 0.80 18.20
N THR A 19 20.57 1.03 16.95
CA THR A 19 21.96 1.30 16.55
C THR A 19 22.32 2.79 16.54
N GLY A 20 21.35 3.69 16.75
CA GLY A 20 21.51 5.13 16.55
C GLY A 20 21.68 5.56 15.08
N ARG A 21 21.52 4.64 14.12
CA ARG A 21 21.74 4.84 12.68
C ARG A 21 20.54 4.37 11.85
N GLN A 22 20.62 4.52 10.53
CA GLN A 22 19.71 3.84 9.62
C GLN A 22 19.93 2.33 9.76
N SER A 23 19.01 1.63 10.44
CA SER A 23 19.11 0.19 10.72
C SER A 23 18.62 -0.61 9.52
N TYR A 24 19.53 -1.30 8.85
CA TYR A 24 19.20 -2.25 7.78
C TYR A 24 19.02 -3.68 8.30
N TYR A 25 19.63 -4.01 9.44
CA TYR A 25 19.44 -5.28 10.12
C TYR A 25 18.45 -5.12 11.27
N ILE A 26 17.42 -5.97 11.31
CA ILE A 26 16.40 -6.02 12.38
C ILE A 26 16.57 -7.33 13.14
N ASP A 27 17.08 -7.23 14.36
CA ASP A 27 17.45 -8.35 15.22
C ASP A 27 16.33 -8.83 16.14
N HIS A 28 15.15 -8.19 16.08
CA HIS A 28 13.98 -8.63 16.83
C HIS A 28 13.57 -10.06 16.42
N GLU A 29 13.23 -10.91 17.40
CA GLU A 29 12.93 -12.33 17.21
C GLU A 29 11.90 -12.61 16.10
N ILE A 30 10.83 -11.81 16.01
CA ILE A 30 9.82 -11.89 14.95
C ILE A 30 10.46 -11.72 13.55
N PHE A 31 11.32 -10.72 13.36
CA PHE A 31 11.95 -10.51 12.05
C PHE A 31 12.89 -11.66 11.69
N GLN A 32 13.57 -12.26 12.66
CA GLN A 32 14.39 -13.45 12.43
C GLN A 32 13.52 -14.66 12.06
N GLN A 33 12.44 -14.91 12.80
CA GLN A 33 11.51 -16.02 12.56
C GLN A 33 10.82 -15.92 11.19
N PHE A 34 10.48 -14.71 10.74
CA PHE A 34 9.83 -14.47 9.45
C PHE A 34 10.81 -14.23 8.29
N GLY A 35 12.12 -14.36 8.53
CA GLY A 35 13.16 -14.17 7.51
C GLY A 35 13.26 -12.75 6.96
N GLU A 36 12.95 -11.75 7.79
CA GLU A 36 12.91 -10.32 7.46
C GLU A 36 14.03 -9.51 8.13
N SER A 37 15.01 -10.16 8.78
CA SER A 37 16.11 -9.44 9.43
C SER A 37 16.95 -8.60 8.47
N LEU A 38 16.93 -8.90 7.16
CA LEU A 38 17.43 -8.05 6.09
C LEU A 38 16.34 -7.86 5.04
N PRO A 39 16.41 -6.80 4.20
CA PRO A 39 15.52 -6.65 3.06
C PRO A 39 15.62 -7.86 2.12
N VAL A 40 14.48 -8.48 1.83
CA VAL A 40 14.36 -9.66 0.95
C VAL A 40 13.15 -9.53 0.05
N TYR A 41 13.18 -10.20 -1.10
CA TYR A 41 12.00 -10.32 -1.96
C TYR A 41 10.91 -11.15 -1.26
N LYS A 42 9.69 -10.61 -1.19
CA LYS A 42 8.49 -11.35 -0.81
C LYS A 42 7.44 -11.24 -1.91
N PRO A 43 6.96 -12.35 -2.48
CA PRO A 43 5.88 -12.31 -3.46
C PRO A 43 4.59 -11.85 -2.77
N THR A 44 3.63 -11.37 -3.57
CA THR A 44 2.27 -11.12 -3.06
C THR A 44 1.65 -12.42 -2.55
N LEU A 45 0.92 -12.32 -1.44
CA LEU A 45 0.16 -13.45 -0.92
C LEU A 45 -0.79 -14.02 -1.98
N PRO A 46 -1.00 -15.35 -2.00
CA PRO A 46 -2.00 -15.95 -2.88
C PRO A 46 -3.39 -15.39 -2.56
N PRO A 47 -4.32 -15.35 -3.52
CA PRO A 47 -5.71 -15.00 -3.26
C PRO A 47 -6.26 -15.89 -2.14
N MET A 48 -6.63 -15.26 -1.03
CA MET A 48 -7.09 -15.94 0.18
C MET A 48 -8.48 -15.45 0.55
N VAL A 49 -9.27 -16.37 1.07
CA VAL A 49 -10.63 -16.17 1.57
C VAL A 49 -10.47 -15.98 3.08
N PHE A 50 -10.73 -14.78 3.59
CA PHE A 50 -10.44 -14.44 4.99
C PHE A 50 -11.66 -14.60 5.90
N GLY A 51 -12.88 -14.51 5.35
CA GLY A 51 -14.14 -14.68 6.06
C GLY A 51 -14.84 -16.01 5.79
N THR A 52 -15.65 -16.47 6.74
CA THR A 52 -16.50 -17.67 6.60
C THR A 52 -17.56 -17.54 5.49
N ARG A 53 -17.88 -16.31 5.08
CA ARG A 53 -18.82 -16.00 3.99
C ARG A 53 -18.13 -15.72 2.65
N ASP A 54 -16.81 -15.59 2.65
CA ASP A 54 -16.07 -15.33 1.43
C ASP A 54 -16.06 -16.62 0.59
N LYS A 55 -16.26 -16.49 -0.72
CA LYS A 55 -16.21 -17.63 -1.64
C LYS A 55 -14.98 -17.48 -2.52
N LYS A 56 -14.26 -18.60 -2.73
CA LYS A 56 -13.20 -18.65 -3.73
C LYS A 56 -13.83 -18.45 -5.11
N VAL A 57 -13.57 -17.31 -5.74
CA VAL A 57 -14.00 -17.04 -7.11
C VAL A 57 -13.15 -17.90 -8.05
N LYS A 58 -13.79 -18.83 -8.77
CA LYS A 58 -13.14 -19.60 -9.84
C LYS A 58 -13.31 -18.83 -11.15
N GLY A 59 -12.21 -18.40 -11.75
CA GLY A 59 -12.23 -17.81 -13.09
C GLY A 59 -12.42 -18.85 -14.19
N GLY A 60 -12.66 -18.39 -15.42
CA GLY A 60 -12.44 -19.19 -16.64
C GLY A 60 -13.66 -19.49 -17.51
N LYS A 61 -14.89 -19.37 -17.01
CA LYS A 61 -16.10 -19.52 -17.84
C LYS A 61 -16.87 -18.20 -17.97
N ASP A 62 -17.33 -17.66 -16.83
CA ASP A 62 -18.17 -16.46 -16.79
C ASP A 62 -17.53 -15.33 -15.96
N ALA A 63 -16.27 -15.48 -15.54
CA ALA A 63 -15.58 -14.53 -14.67
C ALA A 63 -14.05 -14.48 -14.92
N LEU A 64 -13.49 -13.28 -14.79
CA LEU A 64 -12.05 -13.02 -14.76
C LEU A 64 -11.60 -12.73 -13.32
N VAL A 65 -10.46 -13.28 -12.92
CA VAL A 65 -9.83 -12.99 -11.63
C VAL A 65 -8.70 -12.01 -11.86
N LEU A 66 -8.82 -10.81 -11.32
CA LEU A 66 -7.87 -9.70 -11.47
C LEU A 66 -7.33 -9.25 -10.12
N ARG A 67 -6.17 -8.58 -10.12
CA ARG A 67 -5.67 -7.89 -8.93
C ARG A 67 -6.39 -6.56 -8.77
N TYR A 68 -7.09 -6.39 -7.67
CA TYR A 68 -7.83 -5.16 -7.37
C TYR A 68 -6.93 -4.14 -6.68
N LEU A 69 -6.58 -3.06 -7.40
CA LEU A 69 -5.80 -1.95 -6.88
C LEU A 69 -6.70 -0.74 -6.65
N THR A 70 -6.53 -0.06 -5.52
CA THR A 70 -7.31 1.12 -5.12
C THR A 70 -6.42 2.36 -4.95
N PRO A 71 -5.74 2.81 -6.02
CA PRO A 71 -4.94 4.04 -5.96
C PRO A 71 -5.83 5.24 -5.62
N HIS A 72 -5.23 6.26 -5.02
CA HIS A 72 -5.96 7.48 -4.70
C HIS A 72 -6.51 8.14 -5.98
N GLY A 73 -7.73 8.64 -5.89
CA GLY A 73 -8.40 9.32 -6.99
C GLY A 73 -7.81 10.69 -7.27
N LYS A 74 -7.86 11.12 -8.53
CA LYS A 74 -7.50 12.50 -8.93
C LYS A 74 -8.58 13.51 -8.58
N TRP A 75 -9.84 13.07 -8.48
CA TRP A 75 -11.03 13.94 -8.44
C TRP A 75 -11.72 13.94 -7.08
N ASN A 76 -11.03 13.46 -6.05
CA ASN A 76 -11.54 13.33 -4.70
C ASN A 76 -10.35 13.18 -3.73
N ILE A 77 -10.54 13.62 -2.49
CA ILE A 77 -9.60 13.34 -1.40
C ILE A 77 -10.28 12.34 -0.48
N HIS A 78 -9.93 11.06 -0.64
CA HIS A 78 -10.70 9.97 -0.05
C HIS A 78 -12.18 10.08 -0.44
N SER A 79 -13.14 9.96 0.48
CA SER A 79 -14.56 10.20 0.16
C SER A 79 -14.92 11.69 0.06
N THR A 80 -14.04 12.60 0.52
CA THR A 80 -14.32 14.03 0.44
C THR A 80 -14.26 14.48 -1.02
N TYR A 81 -15.28 15.24 -1.44
CA TYR A 81 -15.53 15.67 -2.82
C TYR A 81 -15.92 14.56 -3.80
N GLN A 82 -16.13 13.32 -3.33
CA GLN A 82 -16.58 12.24 -4.20
C GLN A 82 -17.99 12.47 -4.76
N ASP A 83 -18.82 13.22 -4.03
CA ASP A 83 -20.18 13.64 -4.39
C ASP A 83 -20.24 15.11 -4.86
N ASN A 84 -19.09 15.80 -4.93
CA ASN A 84 -19.06 17.18 -5.37
C ASN A 84 -19.41 17.26 -6.87
N GLU A 85 -20.47 18.01 -7.18
CA GLU A 85 -20.98 18.16 -8.55
C GLU A 85 -19.87 18.50 -9.56
N ARG A 86 -19.02 19.48 -9.25
CA ARG A 86 -17.93 19.89 -10.14
C ARG A 86 -16.92 18.77 -10.39
N MET A 87 -16.59 17.98 -9.38
CA MET A 87 -15.66 16.84 -9.54
C MET A 87 -16.29 15.71 -10.35
N LEU A 88 -17.58 15.45 -10.13
CA LEU A 88 -18.34 14.47 -10.91
C LEU A 88 -18.40 14.86 -12.39
N THR A 89 -18.66 16.14 -12.69
CA THR A 89 -18.70 16.69 -14.06
C THR A 89 -17.33 16.63 -14.76
N LEU A 90 -16.23 16.95 -14.05
CA LEU A 90 -14.88 16.87 -14.61
C LEU A 90 -14.41 15.43 -14.86
N PHE A 91 -15.11 14.45 -14.29
CA PHE A 91 -14.77 13.05 -14.41
C PHE A 91 -15.84 12.25 -15.17
N ARG A 92 -16.24 11.09 -14.64
CA ARG A 92 -17.18 10.14 -15.25
C ARG A 92 -18.47 10.02 -14.45
N GLY A 93 -18.88 11.09 -13.76
CA GLY A 93 -20.18 11.18 -13.09
C GLY A 93 -20.40 10.23 -11.91
N GLY A 94 -19.37 9.55 -11.40
CA GLY A 94 -19.50 8.65 -10.26
C GLY A 94 -18.37 7.64 -10.13
N PRO A 95 -18.59 6.55 -9.36
CA PRO A 95 -17.64 5.47 -9.18
C PRO A 95 -17.33 4.75 -10.49
N VAL A 96 -16.05 4.47 -10.74
CA VAL A 96 -15.59 3.72 -11.93
C VAL A 96 -14.46 2.76 -11.60
N VAL A 97 -14.22 1.82 -12.51
CA VAL A 97 -13.06 0.91 -12.49
C VAL A 97 -12.27 1.10 -13.79
N TRP A 98 -10.94 1.09 -13.69
CA TRP A 98 -10.06 1.10 -14.86
C TRP A 98 -9.66 -0.33 -15.20
N LEU A 99 -9.83 -0.73 -16.46
CA LEU A 99 -9.44 -2.02 -17.00
C LEU A 99 -8.48 -1.81 -18.18
N SER A 100 -7.58 -2.75 -18.40
CA SER A 100 -6.78 -2.78 -19.64
C SER A 100 -7.68 -3.09 -20.83
N ASN A 101 -7.33 -2.54 -22.00
CA ASN A 101 -7.95 -2.91 -23.27
C ASN A 101 -7.52 -4.31 -23.72
#